data_AF-A0A0S3RA71-F1
#
_entry.id   AF-A0A0S3RA71-F1
#
_cell.length_a   1.000
_cell.length_b   1.000
_cell.length_c   1.000
_cell.angle_alpha   90.00
_cell.angle_beta   90.00
_cell.angle_gamma   90.00
#
_symmetry.space_group_name_H-M   'P 1'
#
loop_
_entity.id
_entity.type
_entity.pdbx_description
1 polymer ?
#
loop_
_entity_poly.entity_id
_entity_poly.type
_entity_poly.pdbx_seq_one_letter_code
_entity_poly.pdbx_strand_id
1 'polypeptide(L)'
;MVNTLTVDNEAKQTIEALQTELQKTKEKLKAVEELKSQSGEAGKLVDSYISDKMLKLKEQIATLEKREERYKTVFADRISVFRRACCELFGYKIVMDEHHRPNGIPVTRFTLQSIYAQSDDEKLEFEYESGNTNILANHYTSLPEVSRQVEIFIRKMNSIPAFTANITVESFNKRTLS
;
A
#
# COMPACT_ATOMS: atom_id res chain seq x y z
N MET A 1 -60.43 -55.39 54.57
CA MET A 1 -60.52 -54.97 53.15
C MET A 1 -60.43 -53.44 53.03
N VAL A 2 -59.33 -52.82 53.52
CA VAL A 2 -59.20 -51.35 53.59
C VAL A 2 -58.17 -50.79 52.59
N ASN A 3 -57.48 -51.65 51.83
CA ASN A 3 -56.33 -51.24 51.01
C ASN A 3 -56.62 -50.93 49.54
N THR A 4 -57.86 -51.09 49.04
CA THR A 4 -58.15 -50.92 47.59
C THR A 4 -58.70 -49.54 47.23
N LEU A 5 -59.40 -48.87 48.15
CA LEU A 5 -60.01 -47.55 47.90
C LEU A 5 -59.01 -46.38 48.02
N THR A 6 -57.96 -46.55 48.81
CA THR A 6 -56.90 -45.53 48.98
C THR A 6 -55.97 -45.49 47.77
N VAL A 7 -55.66 -46.66 47.20
CA VAL A 7 -54.77 -46.81 46.03
C VAL A 7 -55.42 -46.24 44.77
N ASP A 8 -56.73 -46.42 44.58
CA ASP A 8 -57.46 -45.85 43.44
C ASP A 8 -57.54 -44.31 43.49
N ASN A 9 -57.62 -43.71 44.68
CA ASN A 9 -57.69 -42.25 44.84
C ASN A 9 -56.32 -41.59 44.62
N GLU A 10 -55.24 -42.23 45.09
CA GLU A 10 -53.86 -41.81 44.82
C GLU A 10 -53.52 -41.92 43.34
N ALA A 11 -53.94 -42.99 42.66
CA ALA A 11 -53.75 -43.14 41.21
C ALA A 11 -54.46 -42.03 40.42
N LYS A 12 -55.69 -41.65 40.82
CA LYS A 12 -56.46 -40.58 40.17
C LYS A 12 -55.82 -39.20 40.35
N GLN A 13 -55.38 -38.88 41.57
CA GLN A 13 -54.68 -37.62 41.85
C GLN A 13 -53.34 -37.54 41.11
N THR A 14 -52.63 -38.67 40.99
CA THR A 14 -51.37 -38.73 40.23
C THR A 14 -51.61 -38.50 38.74
N ILE A 15 -52.69 -39.05 38.17
CA ILE A 15 -53.06 -38.82 36.77
C ILE A 15 -53.43 -37.36 36.51
N GLU A 16 -54.21 -36.73 37.39
CA GLU A 16 -54.57 -35.30 37.27
C GLU A 16 -53.34 -34.39 37.41
N ALA A 17 -52.44 -34.69 38.36
CA ALA A 17 -51.19 -33.96 38.52
C ALA A 17 -50.30 -34.07 37.27
N LEU A 18 -50.16 -35.28 36.71
CA LEU A 18 -49.41 -35.52 35.49
C LEU A 18 -50.05 -34.82 34.28
N GLN A 19 -51.38 -34.83 34.15
CA GLN A 19 -52.08 -34.11 33.08
C GLN A 19 -51.85 -32.60 33.16
N THR A 20 -51.86 -32.05 34.37
CA THR A 20 -51.62 -30.63 34.60
C THR A 20 -50.17 -30.25 34.28
N GLU A 21 -49.20 -31.08 34.65
CA GLU A 21 -47.80 -30.90 34.27
C GLU A 21 -47.59 -31.04 32.75
N LEU A 22 -48.25 -32.00 32.10
CA LEU A 22 -48.15 -32.19 30.65
C LEU A 22 -48.70 -30.97 29.90
N GLN A 23 -49.82 -30.41 30.37
CA GLN A 23 -50.40 -29.20 29.81
C GLN A 23 -49.48 -28.00 29.99
N LYS A 24 -48.95 -27.80 31.21
CA LYS A 24 -48.00 -26.73 31.51
C LYS A 24 -46.70 -26.85 30.71
N THR A 25 -46.25 -28.07 30.45
CA THR A 25 -45.05 -28.35 29.66
C THR A 25 -45.31 -28.09 28.18
N LYS A 26 -46.50 -28.44 27.65
CA LYS A 26 -46.90 -28.12 26.28
C LYS A 26 -47.00 -26.61 26.03
N GLU A 27 -47.54 -25.86 26.98
CA GLU A 27 -47.63 -24.40 26.88
C GLU A 27 -46.24 -23.74 26.87
N LYS A 28 -45.34 -24.20 27.75
CA LYS A 28 -43.94 -23.75 27.74
C LYS A 28 -43.22 -24.11 26.45
N LEU A 29 -43.45 -25.32 25.92
CA LEU A 29 -42.85 -25.76 24.66
C LEU A 29 -43.30 -24.86 23.50
N LYS A 30 -44.59 -24.53 23.44
CA LYS A 30 -45.15 -23.64 22.41
C LYS A 30 -44.55 -22.23 22.49
N ALA A 31 -44.42 -21.66 23.69
CA ALA A 31 -43.78 -20.36 23.88
C ALA A 31 -42.30 -20.36 23.46
N VAL A 32 -41.57 -21.45 23.72
CA VAL A 32 -40.18 -21.61 23.30
C VAL A 32 -40.06 -21.74 21.77
N GLU A 33 -40.98 -22.46 21.13
CA GLU A 33 -41.03 -22.60 19.66
C GLU A 33 -41.34 -21.25 18.97
N GLU A 34 -42.26 -20.46 19.51
CA GLU A 34 -42.58 -19.12 19.01
C GLU A 34 -41.39 -18.17 19.13
N LEU A 35 -40.70 -18.13 20.27
CA LEU A 35 -39.47 -17.33 20.45
C LEU A 35 -38.33 -17.78 19.52
N LYS A 36 -38.19 -19.10 19.29
CA LYS A 36 -37.20 -19.66 18.37
C LYS A 36 -37.48 -19.27 16.92
N SER A 37 -38.76 -19.25 16.53
CA SER A 37 -39.17 -18.84 15.17
C SER A 37 -38.88 -17.36 14.90
N GLN A 38 -39.20 -16.48 15.85
CA GLN A 38 -38.94 -15.03 15.75
C GLN A 38 -37.43 -14.72 15.73
N SER A 39 -36.64 -15.40 16.57
CA SER A 39 -35.18 -15.27 16.61
C SER A 39 -34.52 -15.75 15.30
N GLY A 40 -35.01 -16.86 14.73
CA GLY A 40 -34.49 -17.40 13.46
C GLY A 40 -34.75 -16.50 12.25
N GLU A 41 -35.87 -15.79 12.22
CA GLU A 41 -36.24 -14.90 11.12
C GLU A 41 -35.48 -13.55 11.20
N ALA A 42 -35.33 -13.00 12.41
CA ALA A 42 -34.49 -11.82 12.65
C ALA A 42 -33.01 -12.09 12.37
N GLY A 43 -32.48 -13.26 12.76
CA GLY A 43 -31.11 -13.66 12.46
C GLY A 43 -30.83 -13.76 10.96
N LYS A 44 -31.73 -14.36 10.17
CA LYS A 44 -31.62 -14.44 8.71
C LYS A 44 -31.63 -13.07 8.03
N LEU A 45 -32.47 -12.14 8.49
CA LEU A 45 -32.51 -10.77 7.98
C LEU A 45 -31.19 -10.04 8.25
N VAL A 46 -30.65 -10.16 9.46
CA VAL A 46 -29.35 -9.58 9.83
C VAL A 46 -28.21 -10.19 9.00
N ASP A 47 -28.18 -11.51 8.85
CA ASP A 47 -27.18 -12.21 8.03
C ASP A 47 -27.23 -11.79 6.56
N SER A 48 -28.44 -11.62 6.00
CA SER A 48 -28.61 -11.13 4.63
C SER A 48 -28.10 -9.71 4.46
N TYR A 49 -28.42 -8.82 5.41
CA TYR A 49 -27.97 -7.44 5.40
C TYR A 49 -26.45 -7.30 5.53
N ILE A 50 -25.83 -8.11 6.41
CA ILE A 50 -24.38 -8.17 6.58
C ILE A 50 -23.73 -8.71 5.31
N SER A 51 -24.29 -9.77 4.71
CA SER A 51 -23.79 -10.35 3.46
C SER A 51 -23.84 -9.35 2.30
N ASP A 52 -24.94 -8.62 2.15
CA ASP A 52 -25.11 -7.58 1.13
C ASP A 52 -24.14 -6.41 1.35
N LYS A 53 -23.94 -5.98 2.60
CA LYS A 53 -22.93 -4.97 2.92
C LYS A 53 -21.52 -5.45 2.64
N MET A 54 -21.20 -6.70 2.96
CA MET A 54 -19.90 -7.30 2.70
C MET A 54 -19.63 -7.37 1.20
N LEU A 55 -20.62 -7.76 0.40
CA LEU A 55 -20.52 -7.76 -1.07
C LEU A 55 -20.25 -6.35 -1.60
N LYS A 56 -21.04 -5.36 -1.18
CA LYS A 56 -20.83 -3.95 -1.58
C LYS A 56 -19.45 -3.42 -1.19
N LEU A 57 -18.97 -3.74 0.01
CA LEU A 57 -17.62 -3.35 0.45
C LEU A 57 -16.53 -4.01 -0.39
N LYS A 58 -16.67 -5.30 -0.72
CA LYS A 58 -15.74 -6.01 -1.60
C LYS A 58 -15.71 -5.38 -3.00
N GLU A 59 -16.85 -5.01 -3.55
CA GLU A 59 -16.93 -4.31 -4.84
C GLU A 59 -16.28 -2.91 -4.78
N GLN A 60 -16.48 -2.18 -3.69
CA GLN A 60 -15.83 -0.88 -3.47
C GLN A 60 -14.31 -1.03 -3.36
N ILE A 61 -13.81 -2.01 -2.61
CA ILE A 61 -12.38 -2.31 -2.50
C ILE A 61 -11.80 -2.63 -3.88
N ALA A 62 -12.42 -3.54 -4.62
CA ALA A 62 -11.96 -3.90 -5.97
C ALA A 62 -11.93 -2.68 -6.92
N THR A 63 -12.92 -1.79 -6.80
CA THR A 63 -12.97 -0.55 -7.59
C THR A 63 -11.84 0.41 -7.20
N LEU A 64 -11.57 0.57 -5.91
CA LEU A 64 -10.50 1.42 -5.39
C LEU A 64 -9.12 0.88 -5.78
N GLU A 65 -8.88 -0.41 -5.63
CA GLU A 65 -7.63 -1.08 -6.04
C GLU A 65 -7.38 -0.89 -7.54
N LYS A 66 -8.40 -1.12 -8.38
CA LYS A 66 -8.30 -0.89 -9.83
C LYS A 66 -7.98 0.57 -10.16
N ARG A 67 -8.54 1.52 -9.40
CA ARG A 67 -8.28 2.95 -9.59
C ARG A 67 -6.87 3.33 -9.14
N GLU A 68 -6.40 2.80 -8.02
CA GLU A 68 -5.02 2.98 -7.53
C GLU A 68 -4.01 2.47 -8.55
N GLU A 69 -4.22 1.27 -9.08
CA GLU A 69 -3.32 0.69 -10.09
C GLU A 69 -3.25 1.54 -11.35
N ARG A 70 -4.40 2.06 -11.80
CA ARG A 70 -4.46 3.01 -12.90
C ARG A 70 -3.68 4.29 -12.59
N TYR A 71 -3.74 4.81 -11.36
CA TYR A 71 -2.97 5.99 -10.98
C TYR A 71 -1.47 5.72 -10.95
N LYS A 72 -1.02 4.58 -10.42
CA LYS A 72 0.39 4.17 -10.48
C LYS A 72 0.89 4.09 -11.91
N THR A 73 0.10 3.49 -12.80
CA THR A 73 0.42 3.37 -14.23
C THR A 73 0.55 4.75 -14.88
N VAL A 74 -0.44 5.64 -14.68
CA VAL A 74 -0.40 6.99 -15.26
C VAL A 74 0.78 7.79 -14.71
N PHE A 75 1.06 7.69 -13.40
CA PHE A 75 2.20 8.38 -12.81
C PHE A 75 3.52 7.89 -13.40
N ALA A 76 3.72 6.56 -13.50
CA ALA A 76 4.91 5.98 -14.10
C ALA A 76 5.11 6.43 -15.56
N ASP A 77 4.04 6.48 -16.36
CA ASP A 77 4.09 6.97 -17.73
C ASP A 77 4.49 8.46 -17.80
N ARG A 78 3.89 9.31 -16.95
CA ARG A 78 4.23 10.74 -16.91
C ARG A 78 5.68 10.99 -16.50
N ILE A 79 6.18 10.27 -15.49
CA ILE A 79 7.59 10.35 -15.08
C ILE A 79 8.51 9.85 -16.21
N SER A 80 8.13 8.78 -16.91
CA SER A 80 8.90 8.27 -18.06
C SER A 80 8.99 9.31 -19.19
N VAL A 81 7.88 9.95 -19.55
CA VAL A 81 7.86 11.04 -20.55
C VAL A 81 8.75 12.20 -20.11
N PHE A 82 8.65 12.64 -18.85
CA PHE A 82 9.47 13.73 -18.33
C PHE A 82 10.96 13.40 -18.37
N ARG A 83 11.36 12.21 -17.92
CA ARG A 83 12.76 11.76 -17.95
C ARG A 83 13.32 11.67 -19.37
N ARG A 84 12.52 11.19 -20.33
CA ARG A 84 12.91 11.19 -21.74
C ARG A 84 13.12 12.60 -22.26
N ALA A 85 12.21 13.53 -21.97
CA ALA A 85 12.38 14.94 -22.35
C ALA A 85 13.65 15.53 -21.75
N CYS A 86 13.95 15.29 -20.46
CA CYS A 86 15.20 15.74 -19.85
C CYS A 86 16.44 15.14 -20.51
N CYS A 87 16.38 13.86 -20.90
CA CYS A 87 17.47 13.20 -21.60
C CYS A 87 17.75 13.85 -22.97
N GLU A 88 16.71 14.12 -23.76
CA GLU A 88 16.85 14.78 -25.06
C GLU A 88 17.29 16.25 -24.95
N LEU A 89 16.77 16.98 -23.95
CA LEU A 89 17.03 18.40 -23.80
C LEU A 89 18.39 18.70 -23.15
N PHE A 90 18.80 17.89 -22.17
CA PHE A 90 19.97 18.18 -21.34
C PHE A 90 21.10 17.15 -21.49
N GLY A 91 20.86 16.04 -22.20
CA GLY A 91 21.85 15.01 -22.44
C GLY A 91 22.07 14.06 -21.26
N TYR A 92 21.13 13.98 -20.30
CA TYR A 92 21.25 13.12 -19.13
C TYR A 92 20.07 12.18 -18.94
N LYS A 93 20.37 10.88 -18.82
CA LYS A 93 19.44 9.90 -18.24
C LYS A 93 19.45 10.10 -16.72
N ILE A 94 18.33 10.58 -16.18
CA ILE A 94 18.16 10.82 -14.74
C ILE A 94 17.48 9.60 -14.14
N VAL A 95 17.97 9.04 -13.03
CA VAL A 95 17.30 8.00 -12.24
C VAL A 95 17.10 8.54 -10.82
N MET A 96 15.98 8.19 -10.19
CA MET A 96 15.64 8.59 -8.83
C MET A 96 15.49 7.33 -7.97
N ASP A 97 16.24 7.28 -6.87
CA ASP A 97 16.25 6.15 -5.94
C ASP A 97 16.07 6.66 -4.50
N GLU A 98 15.35 5.91 -3.68
CA GLU A 98 15.27 6.16 -2.24
C GLU A 98 16.43 5.48 -1.52
N HIS A 99 17.19 6.26 -0.76
CA HIS A 99 18.31 5.77 0.04
C HIS A 99 18.14 6.15 1.50
N HIS A 100 18.84 5.42 2.36
CA HIS A 100 18.94 5.76 3.77
C HIS A 100 20.38 6.12 4.08
N ARG A 101 20.61 7.27 4.71
CA ARG A 101 21.92 7.61 5.26
C ARG A 101 22.27 6.65 6.40
N PRO A 102 23.55 6.54 6.79
CA PRO A 102 23.98 5.69 7.92
C PRO A 102 23.26 6.00 9.25
N ASN A 103 22.71 7.20 9.40
CA ASN A 103 21.92 7.64 10.55
C ASN A 103 20.41 7.30 10.44
N GLY A 104 19.99 6.57 9.41
CA GLY A 104 18.61 6.15 9.18
C GLY A 104 17.69 7.20 8.55
N ILE A 105 18.20 8.40 8.24
CA ILE A 105 17.39 9.45 7.62
C ILE A 105 17.16 9.12 6.13
N PRO A 106 15.92 9.10 5.64
CA PRO A 106 15.63 8.88 4.23
C PRO A 106 16.10 10.08 3.41
N VAL A 107 16.74 9.81 2.28
CA VAL A 107 17.22 10.79 1.31
C VAL A 107 16.87 10.33 -0.10
N THR A 108 16.51 11.28 -0.97
CA THR A 108 16.31 10.98 -2.38
C THR A 108 17.63 11.13 -3.12
N ARG A 109 18.07 10.08 -3.80
CA ARG A 109 19.26 10.12 -4.65
C ARG A 109 18.86 10.27 -6.10
N PHE A 110 19.56 11.14 -6.82
CA PHE A 110 19.46 11.28 -8.25
C PHE A 110 20.77 10.87 -8.92
N THR A 111 20.68 9.96 -9.88
CA THR A 111 21.81 9.52 -10.70
C THR A 111 21.65 10.09 -12.10
N LEU A 112 22.64 10.85 -12.55
CA LEU A 112 22.72 11.43 -13.88
C LEU A 112 23.78 10.69 -14.69
N GLN A 113 23.36 10.01 -15.75
CA GLN A 113 24.25 9.39 -16.72
C GLN A 113 24.19 10.16 -18.04
N SER A 114 25.34 10.65 -18.50
CA SER A 114 25.44 11.37 -19.78
C SER A 114 25.09 10.44 -20.94
N ILE A 115 24.40 10.93 -21.96
CA ILE A 115 24.18 10.19 -23.22
C ILE A 115 25.51 9.96 -23.99
N TYR A 116 26.54 10.72 -23.66
CA TYR A 116 27.89 10.62 -24.21
C TYR A 116 28.83 9.78 -23.34
N ALA A 117 28.34 9.22 -22.23
CA ALA A 117 29.14 8.38 -21.35
C ALA A 117 29.77 7.19 -22.11
N GLN A 118 31.03 6.89 -21.81
CA GLN A 118 31.75 5.77 -22.42
C GLN A 118 31.56 4.44 -21.67
N SER A 119 31.18 4.52 -20.39
CA SER A 119 30.87 3.37 -19.55
C SER A 119 29.74 3.67 -18.57
N ASP A 120 29.20 2.64 -17.94
CA ASP A 120 28.16 2.78 -16.91
C ASP A 120 28.69 3.39 -15.59
N ASP A 121 30.01 3.48 -15.44
CA ASP A 121 30.65 4.08 -14.28
C ASP A 121 30.74 5.62 -14.36
N GLU A 122 30.57 6.20 -15.55
CA GLU A 122 30.56 7.65 -15.77
C GLU A 122 29.21 8.28 -15.38
N LYS A 123 28.91 8.20 -14.08
CA LYS A 123 27.66 8.71 -13.49
C LYS A 123 27.92 9.75 -12.41
N LEU A 124 27.08 10.77 -12.41
CA LEU A 124 27.04 11.79 -11.36
C LEU A 124 25.91 11.44 -10.39
N GLU A 125 26.20 11.43 -9.09
CA GLU A 125 25.21 11.09 -8.07
C GLU A 125 24.98 12.31 -7.18
N PHE A 126 23.72 12.61 -6.90
CA PHE A 126 23.30 13.73 -6.07
C PHE A 126 22.34 13.26 -5.00
N GLU A 127 22.46 13.80 -3.79
CA GLU A 127 21.44 13.70 -2.75
C GLU A 127 20.58 14.96 -2.75
N TYR A 128 19.27 14.77 -2.72
CA TYR A 128 18.28 15.82 -2.57
C TYR A 128 17.58 15.71 -1.21
N GLU A 129 17.64 16.79 -0.44
CA GLU A 129 17.00 16.90 0.86
C GLU A 129 16.48 18.32 1.06
N SER A 130 15.16 18.47 1.23
CA SER A 130 14.51 19.73 1.62
C SER A 130 14.92 20.95 0.78
N GLY A 131 15.04 20.78 -0.54
CA GLY A 131 15.43 21.85 -1.47
C GLY A 131 16.94 22.00 -1.68
N ASN A 132 17.78 21.31 -0.90
CA ASN A 132 19.22 21.27 -1.09
C ASN A 132 19.62 20.07 -1.93
N THR A 133 20.50 20.30 -2.91
CA THR A 133 21.05 19.24 -3.78
C THR A 133 22.56 19.20 -3.61
N ASN A 134 23.11 18.06 -3.18
CA ASN A 134 24.53 17.89 -2.93
C ASN A 134 25.11 16.80 -3.82
N ILE A 135 26.26 17.07 -4.44
CA ILE A 135 26.98 16.06 -5.23
C ILE A 135 27.67 15.06 -4.30
N LEU A 136 27.65 13.79 -4.70
CA LEU A 136 28.27 12.69 -3.97
C LEU A 136 29.58 12.28 -4.64
N ALA A 137 30.58 11.98 -3.81
CA ALA A 137 31.84 11.46 -4.28
C ALA A 137 31.69 9.99 -4.70
N ASN A 138 32.19 9.67 -5.88
CA ASN A 138 32.29 8.32 -6.43
C ASN A 138 33.55 8.24 -7.30
N HIS A 139 33.78 7.10 -7.97
CA HIS A 139 34.98 6.93 -8.80
C HIS A 139 35.10 8.01 -9.88
N TYR A 140 34.02 8.27 -10.63
CA TYR A 140 34.01 9.23 -11.73
C TYR A 140 34.25 10.66 -11.29
N THR A 141 33.57 11.12 -10.24
CA THR A 141 33.75 12.47 -9.67
C THR A 141 35.10 12.65 -8.98
N SER A 142 35.79 11.56 -8.64
CA SER A 142 37.15 11.58 -8.08
C SER A 142 38.24 11.68 -9.14
N LEU A 143 37.92 11.49 -10.43
CA LEU A 143 38.88 11.67 -11.52
C LEU A 143 39.39 13.12 -11.54
N PRO A 144 40.69 13.36 -11.80
CA PRO A 144 41.27 14.71 -11.69
C PRO A 144 40.53 15.78 -12.51
N GLU A 145 40.10 15.47 -13.73
CA GLU A 145 39.40 16.45 -14.58
C GLU A 145 38.03 16.82 -14.03
N VAL A 146 37.28 15.82 -13.54
CA VAL A 146 35.91 16.00 -13.03
C VAL A 146 35.95 16.63 -11.64
N SER A 147 36.85 16.18 -10.76
CA SER A 147 37.04 16.71 -9.42
C SER A 147 37.36 18.21 -9.44
N ARG A 148 38.22 18.65 -10.38
CA ARG A 148 38.51 20.07 -10.60
C ARG A 148 37.25 20.86 -11.00
N GLN A 149 36.40 20.29 -11.84
CA GLN A 149 35.14 20.92 -12.25
C GLN A 149 34.14 21.01 -11.10
N VAL A 150 34.06 19.98 -10.24
CA VAL A 150 33.24 20.01 -9.02
C VAL A 150 33.70 21.14 -8.09
N GLU A 151 35.01 21.28 -7.87
CA GLU A 151 35.57 22.36 -7.06
C GLU A 151 35.19 23.75 -7.61
N ILE A 152 35.31 23.96 -8.91
CA ILE A 152 35.02 25.25 -9.54
C ILE A 152 33.51 25.53 -9.57
N PHE A 153 32.75 24.66 -10.24
CA PHE A 153 31.35 24.96 -10.55
C PHE A 153 30.42 24.72 -9.37
N ILE A 154 30.65 23.66 -8.59
CA ILE A 154 29.79 23.35 -7.44
C ILE A 154 30.23 24.14 -6.21
N ARG A 155 31.51 24.07 -5.81
CA ARG A 155 31.93 24.64 -4.53
C ARG A 155 32.16 26.15 -4.59
N LYS A 156 32.82 26.66 -5.64
CA LYS A 156 33.10 28.10 -5.76
C LYS A 156 31.95 28.88 -6.38
N MET A 157 31.30 28.34 -7.41
CA MET A 157 30.23 29.04 -8.14
C MET A 157 28.82 28.65 -7.68
N ASN A 158 28.67 27.62 -6.85
CA ASN A 158 27.37 27.14 -6.37
C ASN A 158 26.35 26.88 -7.51
N SER A 159 26.81 26.30 -8.62
CA SER A 159 26.01 26.12 -9.83
C SER A 159 26.14 24.71 -10.40
N ILE A 160 25.19 23.84 -10.02
CA ILE A 160 25.01 22.52 -10.64
C ILE A 160 24.73 22.64 -12.16
N PRO A 161 23.89 23.57 -12.65
CA PRO A 161 23.66 23.71 -14.09
C PRO A 161 24.93 24.06 -14.88
N ALA A 162 25.81 24.91 -14.34
CA ALA A 162 27.08 25.23 -15.00
C ALA A 162 28.00 24.00 -15.05
N PHE A 163 28.07 23.24 -13.96
CA PHE A 163 28.84 22.00 -13.89
C PHE A 163 28.38 20.97 -14.93
N THR A 164 27.08 20.66 -14.97
CA THR A 164 26.54 19.64 -15.88
C THR A 164 26.62 20.08 -17.33
N ALA A 165 26.38 21.36 -17.63
CA ALA A 165 26.57 21.89 -18.99
C ALA A 165 28.02 21.72 -19.48
N ASN A 166 29.01 22.03 -18.63
CA ASN A 166 30.42 21.87 -19.01
C ASN A 166 30.78 20.39 -19.24
N ILE A 167 30.34 19.49 -18.36
CA ILE A 167 30.54 18.04 -18.54
C ILE A 167 29.90 17.54 -19.84
N THR A 168 28.69 18.00 -20.16
CA THR A 168 28.01 17.64 -21.43
C THR A 168 28.83 18.05 -22.64
N VAL A 169 29.33 19.29 -22.68
CA VAL A 169 30.14 19.79 -23.79
C VAL A 169 31.47 19.03 -23.90
N GLU A 170 32.16 18.80 -22.78
CA GLU A 170 33.43 18.04 -22.79
C GLU A 170 33.22 16.60 -23.25
N SER A 171 32.17 15.93 -22.77
CA SER A 171 31.86 14.55 -23.15
C SER A 171 31.47 14.45 -24.63
N PHE A 172 30.70 15.40 -25.14
CA PHE A 172 30.36 15.51 -26.56
C PHE A 172 31.62 15.68 -27.42
N ASN A 173 32.53 16.59 -27.03
CA ASN A 173 33.78 16.83 -27.74
C ASN A 173 34.65 15.57 -27.76
N LYS A 174 34.81 14.88 -26.62
CA LYS A 174 35.55 13.62 -26.54
C LYS A 174 34.98 12.54 -27.47
N ARG A 175 33.66 12.46 -27.60
CA ARG A 175 33.00 11.48 -28.46
C ARG A 175 33.05 11.84 -29.95
N THR A 176 33.01 13.13 -30.29
CA THR A 176 32.92 13.60 -31.68
C THR A 176 34.31 13.78 -32.32
N LEU A 177 35.34 14.03 -31.50
CA LEU A 177 36.73 14.20 -31.95
C LEU A 177 37.56 12.91 -31.83
N SER A 178 36.98 11.84 -31.28
CA SER A 178 37.58 10.48 -31.25
C SER A 178 37.11 9.65 -32.43
#